data_AF-A0A660XS58-F1
#
_entry.id   AF-A0A660XS58-F1
#
_cell.length_a   1.000
_cell.length_b   1.000
_cell.length_c   1.000
_cell.angle_alpha   90.00
_cell.angle_beta   90.00
_cell.angle_gamma   90.00
#
_symmetry.space_group_name_H-M   'P 1'
#
loop_
_entity.id
_entity.type
_entity.pdbx_description
1 polymer ?
#
loop_
_entity_poly.entity_id
_entity_poly.type
_entity_poly.pdbx_seq_one_letter_code
_entity_poly.pdbx_strand_id
1 'polypeptide(L)'
;MRTLFAYYFGENYGPWGYTESLKFLLNFNHYHWFEKINNEISRSREKFIQHYRIKYFKSPYLPIWMVTEVFSFGNLSAMYAGMKPSDHLLFLLYLEAALFHFFSLLQY
;
A
#
# COMPACT_ATOMS: atom_id res chain seq x y z
N MET A 1 -4.14 -2.13 -9.38
CA MET A 1 -2.90 -1.61 -8.75
C MET A 1 -3.02 -1.44 -7.24
N ARG A 2 -4.00 -0.68 -6.69
CA ARG A 2 -4.16 -0.51 -5.21
C ARG A 2 -4.26 -1.81 -4.43
N THR A 3 -5.13 -2.71 -4.87
CA THR A 3 -5.30 -4.06 -4.29
C THR A 3 -4.00 -4.85 -4.26
N LEU A 4 -3.15 -4.70 -5.29
CA LEU A 4 -1.88 -5.39 -5.37
C LEU A 4 -0.87 -4.84 -4.36
N PHE A 5 -0.79 -3.51 -4.18
CA PHE A 5 0.01 -2.91 -3.11
C PHE A 5 -0.47 -3.36 -1.73
N ALA A 6 -1.79 -3.30 -1.50
CA ALA A 6 -2.40 -3.71 -0.25
C ALA A 6 -2.06 -5.16 0.09
N TYR A 7 -2.20 -6.05 -0.89
CA TYR A 7 -1.93 -7.47 -0.76
C TYR A 7 -0.44 -7.72 -0.53
N TYR A 8 0.42 -7.26 -1.44
CA TYR A 8 1.86 -7.45 -1.37
C TYR A 8 2.46 -6.98 -0.05
N PHE A 9 2.23 -5.71 0.30
CA PHE A 9 2.81 -5.13 1.52
C PHE A 9 2.16 -5.72 2.77
N GLY A 10 0.85 -5.98 2.73
CA GLY A 10 0.14 -6.57 3.85
C GLY A 10 0.65 -7.96 4.20
N GLU A 11 0.94 -8.76 3.18
CA GLU A 11 1.47 -10.12 3.34
C GLU A 11 2.96 -10.12 3.74
N ASN A 12 3.80 -9.34 3.05
CA ASN A 12 5.25 -9.41 3.22
C ASN A 12 5.78 -8.54 4.37
N TYR A 13 5.12 -7.42 4.67
CA TYR A 13 5.57 -6.44 5.67
C TYR A 13 4.51 -6.12 6.73
N GLY A 14 3.36 -6.79 6.69
CA GLY A 14 2.28 -6.57 7.63
C GLY A 14 1.48 -5.28 7.38
N PRO A 15 0.46 -5.02 8.20
CA PRO A 15 -0.49 -3.92 7.97
C PRO A 15 0.15 -2.53 8.04
N TRP A 16 1.28 -2.36 8.73
CA TRP A 16 1.95 -1.07 8.90
C TRP A 16 3.35 -1.02 8.27
N GLY A 17 3.72 -1.99 7.44
CA GLY A 17 5.06 -2.06 6.84
C GLY A 17 5.44 -0.83 6.03
N TYR A 18 4.47 -0.10 5.49
CA TYR A 18 4.69 1.18 4.81
C TYR A 18 5.23 2.30 5.72
N THR A 19 5.13 2.15 7.03
CA THR A 19 5.64 3.12 8.02
C THR A 19 7.13 2.91 8.31
N GLU A 20 7.70 1.77 7.92
CA GLU A 20 9.06 1.38 8.22
C GLU A 20 10.00 1.70 7.06
N SER A 21 10.84 2.73 7.21
CA SER A 21 11.79 3.15 6.16
C SER A 21 12.74 2.03 5.70
N LEU A 22 13.11 1.12 6.60
CA LEU A 22 13.98 -0.03 6.31
C LEU A 22 13.37 -1.05 5.33
N LYS A 23 12.06 -0.98 5.05
CA LYS A 23 11.39 -1.82 4.05
C LYS A 23 11.50 -1.26 2.62
N PHE A 24 11.99 -0.03 2.48
CA PHE A 24 12.22 0.63 1.20
C PHE A 24 13.71 0.63 0.84
N LEU A 25 14.02 1.13 -0.36
CA LEU A 25 15.38 1.42 -0.78
C LEU A 25 16.04 2.49 0.12
N LEU A 26 17.35 2.36 0.34
CA LEU A 26 18.10 3.30 1.18
C LEU A 26 18.10 4.75 0.63
N ASN A 27 18.10 4.90 -0.69
CA ASN A 27 18.07 6.20 -1.38
C ASN A 27 16.65 6.73 -1.60
N PHE A 28 15.61 5.97 -1.24
CA PHE A 28 14.24 6.46 -1.29
C PHE A 28 14.00 7.40 -0.12
N ASN A 29 13.52 8.62 -0.40
CA ASN A 29 13.15 9.58 0.64
C ASN A 29 11.82 9.19 1.29
N HIS A 30 11.87 8.12 2.10
CA HIS A 30 10.72 7.56 2.79
C HIS A 30 10.06 8.57 3.70
N TYR A 31 10.84 9.38 4.44
CA TYR A 31 10.32 10.41 5.33
C TYR A 31 9.38 11.38 4.60
N HIS A 32 9.85 11.97 3.50
CA HIS A 32 9.06 12.93 2.72
C HIS A 32 7.82 12.29 2.08
N TRP A 33 7.96 11.06 1.59
CA TRP A 33 6.82 10.31 1.06
C TRP A 33 5.81 9.99 2.18
N PHE A 34 6.28 9.60 3.36
CA PHE A 34 5.46 9.29 4.52
C PHE A 34 4.68 10.52 5.02
N GLU A 35 5.29 11.70 5.04
CA GLU A 35 4.60 12.96 5.35
C GLU A 35 3.49 13.27 4.33
N LYS A 36 3.76 13.08 3.03
CA LYS A 36 2.76 13.28 1.98
C LYS A 36 1.55 12.37 2.15
N ILE A 37 1.77 11.08 2.40
CA ILE A 37 0.64 10.16 2.59
C ILE A 37 -0.14 10.48 3.87
N ASN A 38 0.52 10.89 4.95
CA ASN A 38 -0.17 11.28 6.18
C ASN A 38 -1.03 12.53 5.97
N ASN A 39 -0.57 13.47 5.14
CA ASN A 39 -1.34 14.63 4.74
C ASN A 39 -2.56 14.26 3.87
N GLU A 40 -2.43 13.28 2.97
CA GLU A 40 -3.58 12.77 2.20
C GLU A 40 -4.59 12.04 3.10
N ILE A 41 -4.10 11.18 4.01
CA ILE A 41 -4.93 10.46 4.98
C ILE A 41 -5.68 11.44 5.89
N SER A 42 -5.04 12.50 6.37
CA SER A 42 -5.67 13.47 7.29
C SER A 42 -6.73 14.33 6.60
N ARG A 43 -6.56 14.63 5.31
CA ARG A 43 -7.52 15.39 4.50
C ARG A 43 -8.67 14.53 3.96
N SER A 44 -8.52 13.21 4.00
CA SER A 44 -9.51 12.27 3.50
C SER A 44 -10.83 12.33 4.28
N ARG A 45 -11.94 12.36 3.55
CA ARG A 45 -13.30 12.35 4.11
C ARG A 45 -13.95 10.97 4.09
N GLU A 46 -13.15 9.93 3.85
CA GLU A 46 -13.61 8.56 3.75
C GLU A 46 -14.20 8.05 5.08
N LYS A 47 -15.46 7.57 5.03
CA LYS A 47 -16.20 7.11 6.22
C LYS A 47 -15.52 5.93 6.91
N PHE A 48 -14.90 5.03 6.13
CA PHE A 48 -14.24 3.84 6.69
C PHE A 48 -13.02 4.20 7.53
N ILE A 49 -12.30 5.29 7.20
CA ILE A 49 -11.17 5.80 7.99
C ILE A 49 -11.67 6.33 9.33
N GLN A 50 -12.73 7.13 9.31
CA GLN A 50 -13.33 7.67 10.53
C GLN A 50 -13.81 6.53 11.44
N HIS A 51 -14.54 5.58 10.88
CA HIS A 51 -15.00 4.39 11.60
C HIS A 51 -13.83 3.59 12.19
N TYR A 52 -12.75 3.39 11.43
CA TYR A 52 -11.56 2.69 11.90
C TYR A 52 -10.90 3.39 13.08
N ARG A 53 -10.69 4.71 13.00
CA ARG A 53 -10.07 5.50 14.08
C ARG A 53 -10.89 5.45 15.37
N ILE A 54 -12.21 5.42 15.27
CA ILE A 54 -13.10 5.27 16.43
C ILE A 54 -12.98 3.86 17.02
N LYS A 55 -13.10 2.83 16.17
CA LYS A 55 -13.11 1.42 16.60
C LYS A 55 -11.74 0.96 17.13
N TYR A 56 -10.66 1.42 16.52
CA TYR A 56 -9.28 1.03 16.81
C TYR A 56 -8.44 2.24 17.25
N PHE A 57 -8.95 3.01 18.22
CA PHE A 57 -8.33 4.26 18.69
C PHE A 57 -6.90 4.10 19.26
N LYS A 58 -6.51 2.89 19.66
CA LYS A 58 -5.15 2.56 20.12
C LYS A 58 -4.19 2.24 18.97
N SER A 59 -4.69 2.05 17.75
CA SER A 59 -3.83 1.78 16.60
C SER A 59 -3.13 3.08 16.18
N PRO A 60 -1.79 3.10 16.11
CA PRO A 60 -1.06 4.30 15.73
C PRO A 60 -1.24 4.65 14.25
N TYR A 61 -1.55 3.67 13.41
CA TYR A 61 -1.62 3.82 11.96
C TYR A 61 -2.81 3.06 11.36
N LEU A 62 -3.25 3.52 10.18
CA LEU A 62 -4.19 2.78 9.34
C LEU A 62 -3.48 1.59 8.69
N PRO A 63 -4.17 0.45 8.49
CA PRO A 63 -3.58 -0.69 7.77
C PRO A 63 -3.37 -0.36 6.29
N ILE A 64 -2.40 -1.02 5.67
CA ILE A 64 -1.95 -0.75 4.29
C ILE A 64 -3.09 -0.76 3.28
N TRP A 65 -4.01 -1.71 3.40
CA TRP A 65 -5.17 -1.81 2.53
C TRP A 65 -6.11 -0.61 2.61
N MET A 66 -6.19 0.09 3.76
CA MET A 66 -6.98 1.31 3.87
C MET A 66 -6.26 2.50 3.25
N VAL A 67 -4.96 2.65 3.54
CA VAL A 67 -4.21 3.81 3.04
C VAL A 67 -4.03 3.76 1.54
N THR A 68 -3.88 2.56 0.95
CA THR A 68 -3.83 2.39 -0.49
C THR A 68 -5.10 2.82 -1.19
N GLU A 69 -6.26 2.90 -0.53
CA GLU A 69 -7.49 3.44 -1.13
C GLU A 69 -7.49 4.97 -1.21
N VAL A 70 -6.67 5.64 -0.39
CA VAL A 70 -6.61 7.10 -0.30
C VAL A 70 -5.42 7.69 -1.05
N PHE A 71 -4.35 6.92 -1.25
CA PHE A 71 -3.15 7.41 -1.94
C PHE A 71 -3.50 8.05 -3.29
N SER A 72 -2.93 9.20 -3.59
CA SER A 72 -2.92 9.69 -4.97
C SER A 72 -2.16 8.71 -5.88
N PHE A 73 -2.40 8.81 -7.20
CA PHE A 73 -1.61 8.05 -8.17
C PHE A 73 -0.10 8.34 -8.03
N GLY A 74 0.26 9.60 -7.75
CA GLY A 74 1.65 10.00 -7.51
C GLY A 74 2.27 9.28 -6.31
N ASN A 75 1.54 9.13 -5.21
CA ASN A 75 2.03 8.41 -4.04
C ASN A 75 2.14 6.91 -4.25
N LEU A 76 1.22 6.29 -5.01
CA LEU A 76 1.38 4.89 -5.44
C LEU A 76 2.61 4.69 -6.33
N SER A 77 2.83 5.60 -7.29
CA SER A 77 3.98 5.55 -8.19
C SER A 77 5.30 5.73 -7.42
N ALA A 78 5.34 6.66 -6.47
CA ALA A 78 6.48 6.85 -5.57
C ALA A 78 6.73 5.62 -4.69
N MET A 79 5.66 5.02 -4.15
CA MET A 79 5.77 3.79 -3.36
C MET A 79 6.38 2.67 -4.18
N TYR A 80 5.91 2.46 -5.42
CA TYR A 80 6.49 1.50 -6.35
C TYR A 80 7.98 1.75 -6.57
N ALA A 81 8.36 2.98 -6.91
CA ALA A 81 9.75 3.34 -7.17
C ALA A 81 10.67 3.20 -5.94
N GLY A 82 10.10 3.23 -4.74
CA GLY A 82 10.83 3.04 -3.48
C GLY A 82 10.99 1.58 -3.04
N MET A 83 10.35 0.61 -3.71
CA MET A 83 10.42 -0.81 -3.37
C MET A 83 11.82 -1.38 -3.62
N LYS A 84 12.19 -2.43 -2.87
CA LYS A 84 13.48 -3.11 -3.11
C LYS A 84 13.42 -3.91 -4.42
N PRO A 85 14.55 -4.20 -5.08
CA PRO A 85 14.56 -4.97 -6.32
C PRO A 85 13.93 -6.36 -6.17
N SER A 86 14.15 -7.02 -5.02
CA SER A 86 13.48 -8.29 -4.68
C SER A 86 11.96 -8.17 -4.63
N ASP A 87 11.47 -7.01 -4.17
CA ASP A 87 10.04 -6.76 -4.02
C ASP A 87 9.37 -6.49 -5.37
N HIS A 88 10.06 -5.83 -6.29
CA HIS A 88 9.56 -5.62 -7.66
C HIS A 88 9.28 -6.93 -8.38
N LEU A 89 10.19 -7.90 -8.27
CA LEU A 89 10.02 -9.20 -8.90
C LEU A 89 8.79 -9.92 -8.35
N LEU A 90 8.66 -9.99 -7.03
CA LEU A 90 7.55 -10.66 -6.38
C LEU A 90 6.21 -9.94 -6.65
N PHE A 91 6.21 -8.61 -6.67
CA PHE A 91 5.04 -7.80 -7.05
C PHE A 91 4.55 -8.10 -8.49
N LEU A 92 5.47 -8.26 -9.45
CA LEU A 92 5.14 -8.64 -10.82
C LEU A 92 4.60 -10.06 -10.92
N LEU A 93 5.16 -11.02 -10.16
CA LEU A 93 4.63 -12.38 -10.09
C LEU A 93 3.18 -12.41 -9.58
N TYR A 94 2.87 -11.61 -8.55
CA TYR A 94 1.49 -11.48 -8.08
C TYR A 94 0.56 -10.83 -9.12
N LEU A 95 1.05 -9.86 -9.89
CA LEU A 95 0.29 -9.27 -10.99
C LEU A 95 -0.04 -10.33 -12.06
N GLU A 96 0.94 -11.12 -12.47
CA GLU A 96 0.76 -12.19 -13.45
C GLU A 96 -0.19 -13.28 -12.96
N ALA A 97 -0.03 -13.73 -11.71
CA ALA A 97 -0.93 -14.72 -11.11
C ALA A 97 -2.38 -14.24 -11.02
N ALA A 98 -2.58 -12.97 -10.64
CA ALA A 98 -3.91 -12.36 -10.58
C ALA A 98 -4.54 -12.23 -11.97
N LEU A 99 -3.74 -11.87 -12.99
CA LEU A 99 -4.20 -11.81 -14.38
C LEU A 99 -4.55 -13.21 -14.89
N PHE A 100 -3.71 -14.20 -14.64
CA PHE A 100 -3.96 -15.58 -15.06
C PHE A 100 -5.27 -16.13 -14.47
N HIS A 101 -5.51 -15.90 -13.18
CA HIS A 101 -6.75 -16.31 -12.52
C HIS A 101 -7.98 -15.51 -13.03
N PHE A 102 -7.80 -14.25 -13.42
CA PHE A 102 -8.88 -13.48 -14.03
C PHE A 102 -9.23 -13.97 -15.44
N PHE A 103 -8.22 -14.26 -16.26
CA PHE A 103 -8.42 -14.79 -17.61
C PHE A 103 -9.01 -16.20 -17.61
N SER A 104 -8.64 -17.06 -16.65
CA SER A 104 -9.23 -18.40 -16.53
C SER A 104 -10.72 -18.35 -16.18
N LEU A 105 -11.15 -17.35 -15.41
CA LEU A 105 -12.57 -17.15 -15.06
C LEU A 105 -13.41 -16.58 -16.21
N LEU A 106 -12.80 -15.91 -17.20
CA LEU A 106 -13.49 -15.36 -18.37
C LEU A 106 -13.66 -16.36 -19.52
N GLN A 107 -13.04 -17.54 -19.41
CA GLN A 107 -13.17 -18.63 -20.39
C GLN A 107 -14.32 -19.60 -20.06
N TYR A 108 -15.15 -19.27 -19.07
CA TYR A 108 -16.35 -20.01 -18.65
C TYR A 108 -17.62 -19.16 -18.77
#